data_AF-A0A2P5Z795-F1
#
_entry.id   AF-A0A2P5Z795-F1
#
_cell.length_a   1.000
_cell.length_b   1.000
_cell.length_c   1.000
_cell.angle_alpha   90.00
_cell.angle_beta   90.00
_cell.angle_gamma   90.00
#
_symmetry.space_group_name_H-M   'P 1'
#
loop_
_entity.id
_entity.type
_entity.pdbx_description
1 polymer ?
#
loop_
_entity_poly.entity_id
_entity_poly.type
_entity_poly.pdbx_seq_one_letter_code
_entity_poly.pdbx_strand_id
1 'polypeptide(L)'
;MISDSNPNAFDGAKGCGQQLREAREAAGLSIDDVGSRLRMPVHVVQALESEQWQRLGAPVFVRGQLRSYARLLGVDLEPLLQTAQIAPVQPVELISHTHTPPLRRMLESATRRMVYVVITAGLAVPVWYATRSHFADDNGPSTASLDVVPGTPGTTPAATATPANGAAAAAPAAPAPARPAPSAAPYIASLTPMPRPAAEPEKNALSLSFQGDSWVQILAPDGTPVEKALLKAGETRTYAPGQVGRVVLGNASAVQVQQSGSTVDLTPFRRANVARFAVSSDGSVVPASE
;
A
#
# COMPACT_ATOMS: atom_id res chain seq x y z
N MET A 1 -3.44 82.17 -13.88
CA MET A 1 -3.87 81.55 -12.62
C MET A 1 -4.32 80.13 -12.96
N ILE A 2 -3.40 79.18 -12.89
CA ILE A 2 -3.69 77.75 -13.07
C ILE A 2 -3.29 77.12 -11.75
N SER A 3 -4.28 76.59 -11.03
CA SER A 3 -4.09 75.96 -9.73
C SER A 3 -3.37 74.63 -9.91
N ASP A 4 -2.08 74.59 -9.58
CA ASP A 4 -1.34 73.35 -9.31
C ASP A 4 -1.75 72.82 -7.93
N SER A 5 -2.83 72.06 -7.87
CA SER A 5 -3.06 71.13 -6.77
C SER A 5 -2.38 69.81 -7.12
N ASN A 6 -1.13 69.67 -6.69
CA ASN A 6 -0.40 68.41 -6.71
C ASN A 6 -0.85 67.57 -5.50
N PRO A 7 -1.61 66.46 -5.65
CA PRO A 7 -1.91 65.59 -4.54
C PRO A 7 -0.70 64.68 -4.26
N ASN A 8 -0.01 65.01 -3.18
CA ASN A 8 0.74 64.12 -2.29
C ASN A 8 1.64 63.03 -2.90
N ALA A 9 2.94 63.32 -2.96
CA ALA A 9 4.03 62.34 -3.13
C ALA A 9 4.25 61.41 -1.91
N PHE A 10 3.25 61.27 -1.02
CA PHE A 10 3.26 60.36 0.14
C PHE A 10 2.13 59.30 0.09
N ASP A 11 1.32 59.24 -0.98
CA ASP A 11 0.31 58.18 -1.16
C ASP A 11 0.92 56.82 -1.61
N GLY A 12 2.24 56.73 -1.73
CA GLY A 12 2.98 55.57 -2.26
C GLY A 12 3.17 54.38 -1.33
N ALA A 13 2.49 54.30 -0.18
CA ALA A 13 2.61 53.16 0.74
C ALA A 13 1.28 52.69 1.33
N LYS A 14 0.13 53.01 0.70
CA LYS A 14 -1.14 52.38 1.08
C LYS A 14 -1.13 50.94 0.60
N GLY A 15 -1.17 50.01 1.55
CA GLY A 15 -1.31 48.59 1.26
C GLY A 15 -2.64 48.29 0.54
N CYS A 16 -2.69 47.19 -0.21
CA CYS A 16 -3.89 46.71 -0.88
C CYS A 16 -5.09 46.52 0.07
N GLY A 17 -4.85 46.12 1.32
CA GLY A 17 -5.91 45.96 2.34
C GLY A 17 -6.48 47.30 2.80
N GLN A 18 -5.63 48.32 2.94
CA GLN A 18 -6.05 49.66 3.32
C GLN A 18 -6.89 50.31 2.22
N GLN A 19 -6.49 50.15 0.96
CA GLN A 19 -7.25 50.69 -0.17
C GLN A 19 -8.63 50.03 -0.32
N LEU A 20 -8.73 48.72 -0.06
CA LEU A 20 -10.02 48.01 -0.01
C LEU A 20 -10.92 48.53 1.11
N ARG A 21 -10.37 48.78 2.30
CA ARG A 21 -11.12 49.35 3.42
C ARG A 21 -11.66 50.74 3.09
N GLU A 22 -10.81 51.62 2.58
CA GLU A 22 -11.21 52.99 2.19
C GLU A 22 -12.31 52.95 1.13
N ALA A 23 -12.19 52.08 0.14
CA ALA A 23 -13.20 51.91 -0.90
C ALA A 23 -14.51 51.31 -0.37
N ARG A 24 -14.46 50.38 0.59
CA ARG A 24 -15.65 49.86 1.27
C ARG A 24 -16.38 50.97 2.03
N GLU A 25 -15.63 51.78 2.78
CA GLU A 25 -16.17 52.89 3.57
C GLU A 25 -16.77 53.98 2.66
N ALA A 26 -16.11 54.30 1.55
CA ALA A 26 -16.64 55.21 0.53
C ALA A 26 -17.93 54.68 -0.12
N ALA A 27 -18.06 53.36 -0.28
CA ALA A 27 -19.27 52.71 -0.77
C ALA A 27 -20.37 52.58 0.31
N GLY A 28 -20.10 52.96 1.56
CA GLY A 28 -21.05 52.87 2.68
C GLY A 28 -21.40 51.43 3.08
N LEU A 29 -20.54 50.46 2.77
CA LEU A 29 -20.80 49.04 3.05
C LEU A 29 -20.20 48.62 4.40
N SER A 30 -20.96 47.86 5.19
CA SER A 30 -20.41 47.20 6.38
C SER A 30 -19.58 45.97 5.98
N ILE A 31 -18.73 45.50 6.90
CA ILE A 31 -17.94 44.28 6.69
C ILE A 31 -18.87 43.06 6.51
N ASP A 32 -19.98 43.01 7.26
CA ASP A 32 -20.99 41.96 7.14
C ASP A 32 -21.73 41.99 5.80
N ASP A 33 -22.00 43.19 5.25
CA ASP A 33 -22.60 43.34 3.92
C ASP A 33 -21.68 42.82 2.82
N VAL A 34 -20.38 43.13 2.92
CA VAL A 34 -19.39 42.61 1.99
C VAL A 34 -19.28 41.08 2.12
N GLY A 35 -19.21 40.57 3.35
CA GLY A 35 -19.14 39.14 3.62
C GLY A 35 -20.34 38.38 3.04
N SER A 36 -21.55 38.89 3.23
CA SER A 36 -22.76 38.29 2.67
C SER A 36 -22.81 38.33 1.13
N ARG A 37 -22.42 39.45 0.50
CA ARG A 37 -22.39 39.60 -0.97
C ARG A 37 -21.33 38.73 -1.64
N LEU A 38 -20.14 38.64 -1.05
CA LEU A 38 -19.03 37.83 -1.59
C LEU A 38 -19.05 36.38 -1.13
N ARG A 39 -20.02 36.00 -0.27
CA ARG A 39 -20.07 34.69 0.39
C ARG A 39 -18.76 34.35 1.11
N MET A 40 -18.20 35.36 1.78
CA MET A 40 -16.98 35.27 2.55
C MET A 40 -17.30 35.40 4.04
N PRO A 41 -16.71 34.55 4.89
CA PRO A 41 -16.77 34.77 6.34
C PRO A 41 -16.24 36.16 6.71
N VAL A 42 -16.83 36.80 7.72
CA VAL A 42 -16.43 38.15 8.18
C VAL A 42 -14.95 38.21 8.54
N HIS A 43 -14.41 37.16 9.17
CA HIS A 43 -12.99 37.08 9.53
C HIS A 43 -12.06 37.07 8.31
N VAL A 44 -12.52 36.55 7.16
CA VAL A 44 -11.76 36.56 5.90
C VAL A 44 -11.68 37.99 5.37
N VAL A 45 -12.81 38.71 5.32
CA VAL A 45 -12.85 40.12 4.86
C VAL A 45 -11.95 41.00 5.74
N GLN A 46 -12.00 40.81 7.07
CA GLN A 46 -11.11 41.50 8.00
C GLN A 46 -9.63 41.14 7.80
N ALA A 47 -9.32 39.88 7.53
CA ALA A 47 -7.95 39.44 7.25
C ALA A 47 -7.43 40.01 5.92
N LEU A 48 -8.30 40.20 4.91
CA LEU A 48 -7.95 40.86 3.66
C LEU A 48 -7.68 42.36 3.85
N GLU A 49 -8.51 43.07 4.61
CA GLU A 49 -8.31 44.51 4.91
C GLU A 49 -7.07 44.77 5.78
N SER A 50 -6.69 43.81 6.62
CA SER A 50 -5.52 43.91 7.51
C SER A 50 -4.25 43.26 6.94
N GLU A 51 -4.31 42.75 5.71
CA GLU A 51 -3.20 42.08 5.01
C GLU A 51 -2.59 40.88 5.76
N GLN A 52 -3.40 40.20 6.57
CA GLN A 52 -2.97 39.07 7.39
C GLN A 52 -3.09 37.74 6.64
N TRP A 53 -2.39 37.62 5.51
CA TRP A 53 -2.46 36.47 4.60
C TRP A 53 -2.20 35.12 5.28
N GLN A 54 -1.36 35.11 6.32
CA GLN A 54 -0.97 33.91 7.06
C GLN A 54 -2.14 33.30 7.84
N ARG A 55 -3.13 34.11 8.25
CA ARG A 55 -4.31 33.63 8.99
C ARG A 55 -5.37 32.99 8.09
N LEU A 56 -5.32 33.26 6.78
CA LEU A 56 -6.26 32.70 5.80
C LEU A 56 -6.00 31.22 5.47
N GLY A 57 -4.90 30.65 5.98
CA GLY A 57 -4.58 29.21 5.91
C GLY A 57 -4.15 28.68 4.53
N ALA A 58 -4.69 29.25 3.45
CA ALA A 58 -4.41 28.83 2.08
C ALA A 58 -4.14 30.06 1.18
N PRO A 59 -2.87 30.47 1.02
CA PRO A 59 -2.49 31.68 0.28
C PRO A 59 -2.90 31.65 -1.20
N VAL A 60 -3.16 30.46 -1.76
CA VAL A 60 -3.73 30.25 -3.10
C VAL A 60 -5.05 30.99 -3.31
N PHE A 61 -5.91 31.05 -2.30
CA PHE A 61 -7.24 31.66 -2.47
C PHE A 61 -7.23 33.18 -2.28
N VAL A 62 -6.24 33.72 -1.57
CA VAL A 62 -6.15 35.16 -1.23
C VAL A 62 -6.20 36.04 -2.48
N ARG A 63 -5.47 35.66 -3.55
CA ARG A 63 -5.46 36.43 -4.82
C ARG A 63 -6.85 36.49 -5.48
N GLY A 64 -7.56 35.36 -5.52
CA GLY A 64 -8.90 35.30 -6.09
C GLY A 64 -9.93 36.07 -5.25
N GLN A 65 -9.75 36.02 -3.93
CA GLN A 65 -10.56 36.74 -2.96
C GLN A 65 -10.38 38.26 -3.06
N LEU A 66 -9.14 38.75 -3.15
CA LEU A 66 -8.83 40.17 -3.39
C LEU A 66 -9.42 40.67 -4.70
N ARG A 67 -9.30 39.90 -5.79
CA ARG A 67 -9.90 40.27 -7.09
C ARG A 67 -11.42 40.32 -7.04
N SER A 68 -12.05 39.39 -6.33
CA SER A 68 -13.52 39.37 -6.17
C SER A 68 -14.00 40.58 -5.36
N TYR A 69 -13.27 40.95 -4.31
CA TYR A 69 -13.57 42.12 -3.49
C TYR A 69 -13.34 43.44 -4.27
N ALA A 70 -12.22 43.55 -4.99
CA ALA A 70 -11.92 44.67 -5.88
C ALA A 70 -13.03 44.88 -6.93
N ARG A 71 -13.51 43.78 -7.52
CA ARG A 71 -14.62 43.81 -8.50
C ARG A 71 -15.95 44.28 -7.90
N LEU A 72 -16.23 43.96 -6.64
CA LEU A 72 -17.44 44.43 -5.96
C LEU A 72 -17.40 45.95 -5.73
N LEU A 73 -16.22 46.49 -5.41
CA LEU A 73 -16.02 47.91 -5.12
C LEU A 73 -15.65 48.76 -6.35
N GLY A 74 -15.36 48.13 -7.49
CA GLY A 74 -14.94 48.82 -8.71
C GLY A 74 -13.53 49.42 -8.64
N VAL A 75 -12.66 48.88 -7.77
CA VAL A 75 -11.29 49.35 -7.57
C VAL A 75 -10.32 48.45 -8.35
N ASP A 76 -9.32 49.04 -9.00
CA ASP A 76 -8.23 48.27 -9.61
C ASP A 76 -7.08 48.06 -8.61
N LEU A 77 -6.87 46.82 -8.21
CA LEU A 77 -5.79 46.39 -7.30
C LEU A 77 -4.71 45.58 -8.03
N GLU A 78 -4.86 45.32 -9.32
CA GLU A 78 -3.90 44.52 -10.08
C GLU A 78 -2.46 45.08 -10.02
N PRO A 79 -2.20 46.41 -10.07
CA PRO A 79 -0.83 46.92 -9.90
C PRO A 79 -0.27 46.68 -8.49
N LEU A 80 -1.11 46.77 -7.46
CA LEU A 80 -0.68 46.51 -6.07
C LEU A 80 -0.50 45.03 -5.77
N LEU A 81 -1.29 44.15 -6.40
CA LEU A 81 -1.16 42.69 -6.28
C LEU A 81 0.12 42.12 -6.91
N GLN A 82 0.75 42.88 -7.81
CA GLN A 82 2.05 42.54 -8.40
C GLN A 82 3.21 42.94 -7.47
N THR A 83 3.05 44.04 -6.74
CA THR A 83 4.03 44.51 -5.75
C THR A 83 3.90 43.81 -4.40
N ALA A 84 2.68 43.42 -4.03
CA ALA A 84 2.41 42.64 -2.83
C ALA A 84 3.07 41.26 -2.95
N GLN A 85 4.07 41.01 -2.09
CA GLN A 85 4.79 39.73 -2.00
C GLN A 85 3.88 38.65 -1.39
N ILE A 86 2.82 38.27 -2.10
CA ILE A 86 2.00 37.12 -1.78
C ILE A 86 2.90 35.91 -2.03
N ALA A 87 3.32 35.26 -0.94
CA ALA A 87 4.29 34.18 -0.97
C ALA A 87 3.93 33.17 -2.08
N PRO A 88 4.89 32.80 -2.95
CA PRO A 88 4.64 31.86 -4.02
C PRO A 88 4.12 30.55 -3.43
N VAL A 89 3.06 30.04 -4.08
CA VAL A 89 2.44 28.75 -3.75
C VAL A 89 3.52 27.68 -3.88
N GLN A 90 4.11 27.26 -2.77
CA GLN A 90 4.91 26.05 -2.77
C GLN A 90 3.95 24.88 -2.97
N PRO A 91 4.08 24.11 -4.05
CA PRO A 91 3.30 22.89 -4.19
C PRO A 91 3.62 22.02 -2.98
N VAL A 92 2.59 21.54 -2.28
CA VAL A 92 2.76 20.64 -1.14
C VAL A 92 3.60 19.46 -1.62
N GLU A 93 4.76 19.27 -1.00
CA GLU A 93 5.60 18.12 -1.27
C GLU A 93 4.79 16.90 -0.88
N LEU A 94 4.42 16.10 -1.88
CA LEU A 94 3.64 14.88 -1.70
C LEU A 94 4.55 13.88 -0.98
N ILE A 95 4.53 13.92 0.35
CA ILE A 95 5.18 12.90 1.18
C ILE A 95 4.39 11.62 0.94
N SER A 96 4.92 10.77 0.08
CA SER A 96 4.42 9.42 -0.08
C SER A 96 4.56 8.73 1.27
N HIS A 97 3.45 8.52 1.98
CA HIS A 97 3.42 7.63 3.13
C HIS A 97 3.89 6.26 2.65
N THR A 98 5.15 5.94 2.91
CA THR A 98 5.74 4.66 2.55
C THR A 98 5.01 3.57 3.31
N HIS A 99 4.58 2.58 2.53
CA HIS A 99 3.94 1.38 3.01
C HIS A 99 4.85 0.73 4.07
N THR A 100 4.39 0.64 5.32
CA THR A 100 5.14 -0.11 6.34
C THR A 100 5.30 -1.55 5.85
N PRO A 101 6.54 -2.09 5.76
CA PRO A 101 6.74 -3.43 5.24
C PRO A 101 6.05 -4.45 6.15
N PRO A 102 5.29 -5.41 5.60
CA PRO A 102 4.52 -6.39 6.39
C PRO A 102 5.43 -7.19 7.33
N LEU A 103 6.70 -7.38 6.95
CA LEU A 103 7.69 -8.10 7.73
C LEU A 103 7.97 -7.44 9.10
N ARG A 104 7.98 -6.10 9.19
CA ARG A 104 8.20 -5.39 10.47
C ARG A 104 7.03 -5.59 11.43
N ARG A 105 5.79 -5.53 10.91
CA ARG A 105 4.58 -5.83 11.73
C ARG A 105 4.53 -7.29 12.17
N MET A 106 4.97 -8.23 11.33
CA MET A 106 5.03 -9.64 11.70
C MET A 106 6.08 -9.89 12.80
N LEU A 107 7.29 -9.32 12.68
CA LEU A 107 8.32 -9.46 13.72
C LEU A 107 7.86 -8.88 15.06
N GLU A 108 7.27 -7.68 15.10
CA GLU A 108 6.77 -7.07 16.34
C GLU A 108 5.67 -7.91 17.00
N SER A 109 4.77 -8.48 16.20
CA SER A 109 3.72 -9.39 16.70
C SER A 109 4.30 -10.74 17.19
N ALA A 110 5.38 -11.22 16.58
CA ALA A 110 6.06 -12.45 16.97
C ALA A 110 6.80 -12.28 18.31
N THR A 111 7.49 -11.15 18.52
CA THR A 111 8.19 -10.86 19.79
C THR A 111 7.20 -10.82 20.96
N ARG A 112 6.05 -10.15 20.79
CA ARG A 112 5.02 -10.10 21.83
C ARG A 112 4.42 -11.47 22.13
N ARG A 113 4.18 -12.31 21.12
CA ARG A 113 3.70 -13.69 21.30
C ARG A 113 4.74 -14.57 22.00
N MET A 114 6.03 -14.44 21.64
CA MET A 114 7.14 -15.13 22.31
C MET A 114 7.19 -14.80 23.80
N VAL A 115 7.03 -13.53 24.19
CA VAL A 115 7.01 -13.14 25.61
C VAL A 115 5.89 -13.86 26.38
N TYR A 116 4.66 -13.89 25.82
CA TYR A 116 3.56 -14.62 26.46
C TYR A 116 3.82 -16.12 26.55
N VAL A 117 4.41 -16.75 25.52
CA VAL A 117 4.76 -18.18 25.55
C VAL A 117 5.81 -18.46 26.63
N VAL A 118 6.85 -17.63 26.76
CA VAL A 118 7.89 -17.79 27.78
C VAL A 118 7.32 -17.63 29.19
N ILE A 119 6.49 -16.61 29.43
CA ILE A 119 5.81 -16.41 30.73
C ILE A 119 4.91 -17.62 31.04
N THR A 120 4.13 -18.07 30.07
CA THR A 120 3.21 -19.21 30.26
C THR A 120 3.99 -20.50 30.53
N ALA A 121 5.07 -20.76 29.80
CA ALA A 121 5.94 -21.90 30.04
C ALA A 121 6.61 -21.82 31.43
N GLY A 122 7.06 -20.63 31.83
CA GLY A 122 7.65 -20.38 33.14
C GLY A 122 6.71 -20.64 34.32
N LEU A 123 5.39 -20.52 34.12
CA LEU A 123 4.38 -20.84 35.13
C LEU A 123 3.86 -22.29 35.00
N ALA A 124 3.60 -22.75 33.79
CA ALA A 124 2.97 -24.05 33.54
C ALA A 124 3.93 -25.23 33.77
N VAL A 125 5.20 -25.10 33.40
CA VAL A 125 6.21 -26.17 33.58
C VAL A 125 6.44 -26.52 35.06
N PRO A 126 6.66 -25.56 35.99
CA PRO A 126 6.82 -25.90 37.40
C PRO A 126 5.53 -26.42 38.04
N VAL A 127 4.35 -25.91 37.67
CA VAL A 127 3.06 -26.44 38.15
C VAL A 127 2.87 -27.88 37.66
N TRP A 128 3.11 -28.16 36.38
CA TRP A 128 3.01 -29.51 35.84
C TRP A 128 4.00 -30.47 36.51
N TYR A 129 5.24 -30.02 36.72
CA TYR A 129 6.27 -30.82 37.41
C TYR A 129 5.86 -31.13 38.86
N ALA A 130 5.41 -30.13 39.62
CA ALA A 130 4.95 -30.30 41.00
C ALA A 130 3.71 -31.21 41.09
N THR A 131 2.75 -31.04 40.19
CA THR A 131 1.53 -31.88 40.19
C THR A 131 1.86 -33.33 39.79
N ARG A 132 2.80 -33.53 38.86
CA ARG A 132 3.28 -34.86 38.48
C ARG A 132 4.01 -35.56 39.64
N SER A 133 4.81 -34.84 40.42
CA SER A 133 5.44 -35.40 41.62
C SER A 133 4.41 -35.72 42.71
N HIS A 134 3.38 -34.88 42.88
CA HIS A 134 2.31 -35.15 43.85
C HIS A 134 1.48 -36.40 43.50
N PHE A 135 1.26 -36.70 42.22
CA PHE A 135 0.63 -37.96 41.79
C PHE A 135 1.59 -39.16 41.76
N ALA A 136 2.90 -38.95 41.88
CA ALA A 136 3.88 -40.02 41.91
C ALA A 136 4.19 -40.51 43.35
N ASP A 137 3.97 -39.67 44.37
CA ASP A 137 4.23 -39.97 45.80
C ASP A 137 2.97 -40.32 46.63
N ASP A 138 1.81 -40.54 46.00
CA ASP A 138 0.62 -41.00 46.74
C ASP A 138 0.69 -42.52 46.97
N ASN A 139 1.19 -42.89 48.15
CA ASN A 139 0.82 -44.14 48.82
C ASN A 139 -0.71 -44.21 48.86
N GLY A 140 -1.27 -45.20 48.17
CA GLY A 140 -2.68 -45.25 47.78
C GLY A 140 -3.67 -45.01 48.93
N PRO A 141 -4.87 -44.47 48.61
CA PRO A 141 -5.91 -44.27 49.60
C PRO A 141 -6.26 -45.62 50.25
N SER A 142 -6.09 -45.69 51.57
CA SER A 142 -6.46 -46.83 52.39
C SER A 142 -7.98 -47.03 52.29
N THR A 143 -8.42 -47.88 51.37
CA THR A 143 -9.80 -48.35 51.29
C THR A 143 -10.00 -49.38 52.39
N ALA A 144 -10.37 -48.90 53.59
CA ALA A 144 -10.92 -49.76 54.63
C ALA A 144 -12.29 -50.27 54.16
N SER A 145 -12.30 -51.45 53.53
CA SER A 145 -13.53 -52.17 53.18
C SER A 145 -14.27 -52.59 54.46
N LEU A 146 -15.41 -51.96 54.73
CA LEU A 146 -16.47 -52.54 55.56
C LEU A 146 -17.36 -53.39 54.68
N ASP A 147 -16.97 -54.64 54.45
CA ASP A 147 -17.93 -55.67 54.04
C ASP A 147 -17.47 -57.01 54.60
N VAL A 148 -18.01 -57.36 55.78
CA VAL A 148 -17.97 -58.70 56.35
C VAL A 148 -19.29 -59.35 55.97
N VAL A 149 -19.21 -60.36 55.09
CA VAL A 149 -20.25 -61.37 54.91
C VAL A 149 -19.55 -62.74 54.88
N PRO A 150 -19.79 -63.61 55.89
CA PRO A 150 -19.19 -64.93 55.95
C PRO A 150 -20.08 -66.00 55.27
N GLY A 151 -19.43 -66.92 54.57
CA GLY A 151 -20.03 -68.11 53.93
C GLY A 151 -19.70 -68.15 52.44
N THR A 152 -19.21 -69.21 51.81
CA THR A 152 -19.06 -70.64 52.12
C THR A 152 -18.07 -71.18 51.06
N PRO A 153 -17.29 -72.26 51.31
CA PRO A 153 -16.14 -72.63 50.48
C PRO A 153 -16.51 -73.54 49.31
N GLY A 154 -15.76 -73.47 48.20
CA GLY A 154 -15.94 -74.44 47.12
C GLY A 154 -15.08 -74.20 45.88
N THR A 155 -14.10 -75.10 45.70
CA THR A 155 -13.78 -75.76 44.41
C THR A 155 -12.72 -75.11 43.50
N THR A 156 -11.50 -75.63 43.59
CA THR A 156 -10.47 -75.77 42.52
C THR A 156 -11.00 -76.70 41.41
N PRO A 157 -10.62 -76.56 40.11
CA PRO A 157 -9.34 -77.10 39.58
C PRO A 157 -8.67 -76.15 38.54
N ALA A 158 -7.35 -75.94 38.55
CA ALA A 158 -6.27 -76.78 38.02
C ALA A 158 -6.14 -76.84 36.48
N ALA A 159 -4.88 -76.62 36.06
CA ALA A 159 -4.18 -77.14 34.87
C ALA A 159 -4.35 -76.41 33.51
N THR A 160 -3.37 -76.31 32.59
CA THR A 160 -1.89 -76.45 32.52
C THR A 160 -1.54 -76.13 31.05
N ALA A 161 -0.33 -75.63 30.79
CA ALA A 161 0.54 -75.96 29.63
C ALA A 161 1.06 -74.78 28.78
N THR A 162 2.30 -74.41 29.10
CA THR A 162 3.42 -74.04 28.20
C THR A 162 4.19 -75.37 27.98
N PRO A 163 4.99 -75.66 26.91
CA PRO A 163 6.04 -74.76 26.41
C PRO A 163 6.45 -74.82 24.93
N ALA A 164 7.38 -73.89 24.66
CA ALA A 164 8.10 -73.57 23.44
C ALA A 164 8.96 -74.70 22.84
N ASN A 165 9.25 -74.61 21.53
CA ASN A 165 10.64 -74.54 21.04
C ASN A 165 10.72 -74.10 19.57
N GLY A 166 11.82 -73.43 19.17
CA GLY A 166 12.16 -73.20 17.76
C GLY A 166 13.02 -71.96 17.51
N ALA A 167 14.31 -72.07 17.76
CA ALA A 167 15.31 -71.01 17.70
C ALA A 167 15.88 -70.72 16.29
N ALA A 168 16.56 -69.56 16.22
CA ALA A 168 17.69 -69.21 15.34
C ALA A 168 17.38 -68.92 13.85
N ALA A 169 18.09 -68.06 13.12
CA ALA A 169 19.05 -66.99 13.36
C ALA A 169 19.38 -66.42 11.96
N ALA A 170 20.02 -65.25 11.94
CA ALA A 170 20.79 -64.65 10.84
C ALA A 170 20.06 -63.78 9.80
N ALA A 171 20.64 -62.59 9.64
CA ALA A 171 20.23 -61.44 8.88
C ALA A 171 21.08 -61.32 7.57
N PRO A 172 21.38 -60.14 7.00
CA PRO A 172 20.69 -59.55 5.85
C PRO A 172 21.65 -59.27 4.67
N ALA A 173 21.13 -58.93 3.48
CA ALA A 173 21.94 -58.29 2.43
C ALA A 173 21.10 -57.33 1.58
N ALA A 174 21.39 -56.04 1.74
CA ALA A 174 21.04 -54.97 0.81
C ALA A 174 22.09 -54.89 -0.31
N PRO A 175 21.77 -54.23 -1.43
CA PRO A 175 22.76 -53.39 -2.09
C PRO A 175 22.23 -51.96 -2.30
N ALA A 176 23.00 -51.00 -1.84
CA ALA A 176 22.90 -49.58 -2.19
C ALA A 176 24.10 -49.21 -3.13
N PRO A 177 24.29 -47.94 -3.48
CA PRO A 177 24.11 -47.37 -4.80
C PRO A 177 25.42 -47.19 -5.58
N ALA A 178 25.33 -47.12 -6.93
CA ALA A 178 26.47 -46.82 -7.78
C ALA A 178 26.74 -45.30 -7.88
N ARG A 179 28.03 -44.93 -7.80
CA ARG A 179 28.59 -43.60 -8.11
C ARG A 179 29.83 -43.80 -9.05
N PRO A 180 30.50 -42.75 -9.58
CA PRO A 180 30.60 -42.47 -11.03
C PRO A 180 32.05 -42.38 -11.57
N ALA A 181 32.18 -41.96 -12.85
CA ALA A 181 33.31 -41.27 -13.55
C ALA A 181 33.97 -42.05 -14.72
N PRO A 182 34.71 -41.41 -15.67
CA PRO A 182 34.92 -39.98 -15.94
C PRO A 182 34.80 -39.52 -17.43
N SER A 183 34.60 -38.20 -17.57
CA SER A 183 35.14 -37.23 -18.56
C SER A 183 35.33 -37.59 -20.05
N ALA A 184 34.56 -36.90 -20.90
CA ALA A 184 35.06 -36.31 -22.13
C ALA A 184 34.43 -34.91 -22.31
N ALA A 185 35.25 -33.89 -22.51
CA ALA A 185 34.85 -32.54 -22.91
C ALA A 185 35.82 -32.08 -24.02
N PRO A 186 35.53 -31.01 -24.78
CA PRO A 186 34.27 -30.68 -25.45
C PRO A 186 34.49 -30.66 -26.99
N TYR A 187 33.48 -30.98 -27.78
CA TYR A 187 33.48 -30.64 -29.22
C TYR A 187 32.56 -29.43 -29.41
N ILE A 188 33.15 -28.28 -29.70
CA ILE A 188 32.43 -27.13 -30.23
C ILE A 188 32.08 -27.46 -31.68
N ALA A 189 30.78 -27.59 -31.96
CA ALA A 189 30.24 -27.43 -33.29
C ALA A 189 28.87 -26.77 -33.15
N SER A 190 28.84 -25.49 -33.50
CA SER A 190 27.66 -24.72 -33.86
C SER A 190 26.64 -25.59 -34.60
N LEU A 191 25.38 -25.49 -34.22
CA LEU A 191 24.22 -25.47 -35.11
C LEU A 191 23.01 -25.06 -34.25
N THR A 192 22.71 -23.76 -34.31
CA THR A 192 21.38 -23.15 -34.20
C THR A 192 20.39 -23.74 -33.19
N PRO A 193 20.03 -23.01 -32.11
CA PRO A 193 18.88 -23.36 -31.29
C PRO A 193 17.63 -23.47 -32.18
N MET A 194 17.09 -24.68 -32.31
CA MET A 194 15.77 -24.90 -32.87
C MET A 194 14.75 -24.11 -32.04
N PRO A 195 13.87 -23.32 -32.67
CA PRO A 195 12.85 -22.58 -31.96
C PRO A 195 11.88 -23.56 -31.32
N ARG A 196 11.75 -23.45 -29.99
CA ARG A 196 10.59 -23.96 -29.26
C ARG A 196 9.34 -23.47 -30.01
N PRO A 197 8.37 -24.34 -30.34
CA PRO A 197 7.16 -23.90 -31.03
C PRO A 197 6.57 -22.74 -30.23
N ALA A 198 6.46 -21.60 -30.89
CA ALA A 198 5.67 -20.49 -30.40
C ALA A 198 4.32 -21.07 -30.02
N ALA A 199 3.97 -21.01 -28.74
CA ALA A 199 2.57 -21.01 -28.37
C ALA A 199 1.91 -20.00 -29.31
N GLU A 200 0.89 -20.46 -30.03
CA GLU A 200 0.11 -19.63 -30.93
C GLU A 200 -0.14 -18.29 -30.24
N PRO A 201 0.03 -17.14 -30.93
CA PRO A 201 -0.28 -15.87 -30.31
C PRO A 201 -1.73 -15.96 -29.87
N GLU A 202 -1.95 -16.10 -28.55
CA GLU A 202 -3.27 -15.98 -27.99
C GLU A 202 -3.76 -14.63 -28.49
N LYS A 203 -4.75 -14.68 -29.39
CA LYS A 203 -5.27 -13.48 -30.04
C LYS A 203 -5.66 -12.54 -28.91
N ASN A 204 -5.02 -11.38 -28.85
CA ASN A 204 -5.18 -10.35 -27.82
C ASN A 204 -4.43 -10.55 -26.49
N ALA A 205 -3.35 -11.34 -26.45
CA ALA A 205 -2.43 -11.33 -25.31
C ALA A 205 -1.78 -9.95 -25.14
N LEU A 206 -1.74 -9.49 -23.89
CA LEU A 206 -1.12 -8.22 -23.49
C LEU A 206 0.28 -8.50 -22.97
N SER A 207 1.31 -7.95 -23.63
CA SER A 207 2.69 -8.01 -23.14
C SER A 207 3.17 -6.63 -22.71
N LEU A 208 3.80 -6.59 -21.53
CA LEU A 208 4.41 -5.40 -20.95
C LEU A 208 5.90 -5.63 -20.84
N SER A 209 6.69 -4.83 -21.54
CA SER A 209 8.16 -4.83 -21.46
C SER A 209 8.63 -3.58 -20.71
N PHE A 210 9.45 -3.80 -19.68
CA PHE A 210 9.89 -2.77 -18.76
C PHE A 210 11.33 -2.36 -19.12
N GLN A 211 11.54 -1.12 -19.53
CA GLN A 211 12.87 -0.53 -19.79
C GLN A 211 13.47 0.16 -18.56
N GLY A 212 12.69 0.30 -17.49
CA GLY A 212 13.08 0.94 -16.24
C GLY A 212 12.20 0.44 -15.10
N ASP A 213 12.54 0.84 -13.87
CA ASP A 213 11.77 0.47 -12.70
C ASP A 213 10.36 1.09 -12.78
N SER A 214 9.34 0.24 -12.66
CA SER A 214 7.94 0.65 -12.71
C SER A 214 7.10 -0.25 -11.81
N TRP A 215 6.33 0.36 -10.92
CA TRP A 215 5.33 -0.38 -10.17
C TRP A 215 4.10 -0.57 -11.05
N VAL A 216 3.52 -1.77 -10.96
CA VAL A 216 2.32 -2.13 -11.70
C VAL A 216 1.24 -2.60 -10.75
N GLN A 217 0.01 -2.18 -11.05
CA GLN A 217 -1.17 -2.73 -10.44
C GLN A 217 -2.10 -3.18 -11.55
N ILE A 218 -2.33 -4.48 -11.61
CA ILE A 218 -3.17 -5.15 -12.60
C ILE A 218 -4.36 -5.72 -11.84
N LEU A 219 -5.55 -5.32 -12.26
CA LEU A 219 -6.81 -5.81 -11.71
C LEU A 219 -7.53 -6.64 -12.79
N ALA A 220 -8.18 -7.72 -12.37
CA ALA A 220 -9.08 -8.51 -13.19
C ALA A 220 -10.31 -7.69 -13.59
N PRO A 221 -11.10 -8.13 -14.58
CA PRO A 221 -12.39 -7.53 -14.89
C PRO A 221 -13.32 -7.40 -13.67
N ASP A 222 -13.22 -8.35 -12.73
CA ASP A 222 -14.01 -8.38 -11.48
C ASP A 222 -13.49 -7.40 -10.41
N GLY A 223 -12.43 -6.64 -10.70
CA GLY A 223 -11.80 -5.69 -9.77
C GLY A 223 -10.86 -6.33 -8.73
N THR A 224 -10.67 -7.64 -8.76
CA THR A 224 -9.68 -8.33 -7.90
C THR A 224 -8.26 -8.02 -8.38
N PRO A 225 -7.28 -7.77 -7.47
CA PRO A 225 -5.92 -7.53 -7.88
C PRO A 225 -5.26 -8.83 -8.36
N VAL A 226 -4.91 -8.88 -9.64
CA VAL A 226 -4.17 -10.01 -10.26
C VAL A 226 -2.69 -9.90 -9.93
N GLU A 227 -2.13 -8.69 -10.03
CA GLU A 227 -0.72 -8.47 -9.77
C GLU A 227 -0.47 -7.07 -9.19
N LYS A 228 0.36 -7.02 -8.15
CA LYS A 228 0.86 -5.78 -7.53
C LYS A 228 2.34 -5.97 -7.26
N ALA A 229 3.19 -5.45 -8.14
CA ALA A 229 4.63 -5.68 -8.09
C ALA A 229 5.40 -4.44 -8.53
N LEU A 230 6.64 -4.34 -8.05
CA LEU A 230 7.65 -3.43 -8.60
C LEU A 230 8.49 -4.24 -9.58
N LEU A 231 8.35 -3.95 -10.87
CA LEU A 231 9.08 -4.64 -11.94
C LEU A 231 10.30 -3.80 -12.31
N LYS A 232 11.42 -4.48 -12.55
CA LYS A 232 12.70 -3.83 -12.87
C LYS A 232 12.93 -3.73 -14.37
N ALA A 233 13.89 -2.90 -14.76
CA ALA A 233 14.36 -2.82 -16.15
C ALA A 233 14.76 -4.21 -16.70
N GLY A 234 14.33 -4.51 -17.92
CA GLY A 234 14.56 -5.78 -18.63
C GLY A 234 13.51 -6.87 -18.38
N GLU A 235 12.59 -6.66 -17.43
CA GLU A 235 11.53 -7.63 -17.15
C GLU A 235 10.43 -7.56 -18.22
N THR A 236 9.80 -8.69 -18.52
CA THR A 236 8.64 -8.76 -19.44
C THR A 236 7.55 -9.60 -18.81
N ARG A 237 6.31 -9.10 -18.85
CA ARG A 237 5.13 -9.80 -18.32
C ARG A 237 4.10 -9.95 -19.43
N THR A 238 3.59 -11.16 -19.60
CA THR A 238 2.58 -11.48 -20.61
C THR A 238 1.33 -11.99 -19.90
N TYR A 239 0.17 -11.48 -20.30
CA TYR A 239 -1.12 -11.85 -19.74
C TYR A 239 -2.06 -12.32 -20.84
N ALA A 240 -2.85 -13.35 -20.54
CA ALA A 240 -3.87 -13.88 -21.42
C ALA A 240 -5.04 -12.89 -21.56
N PRO A 241 -5.76 -12.89 -22.70
CA PRO A 241 -6.96 -12.07 -22.87
C PRO A 241 -8.02 -12.42 -21.81
N GLY A 242 -8.66 -11.41 -21.23
CA GLY A 242 -9.66 -11.58 -20.16
C GLY A 242 -9.10 -11.74 -18.75
N GLN A 243 -7.78 -11.97 -18.57
CA GLN A 243 -7.15 -11.98 -17.25
C GLN A 243 -6.99 -10.58 -16.66
N VAL A 244 -6.93 -9.57 -17.54
CA VAL A 244 -6.67 -8.17 -17.18
C VAL A 244 -7.88 -7.33 -17.55
N GLY A 245 -8.40 -6.58 -16.59
CA GLY A 245 -9.47 -5.60 -16.79
C GLY A 245 -8.99 -4.16 -16.64
N ARG A 246 -8.12 -3.88 -15.65
CA ARG A 246 -7.61 -2.52 -15.41
C ARG A 246 -6.13 -2.56 -15.07
N VAL A 247 -5.34 -1.74 -15.75
CA VAL A 247 -3.89 -1.64 -15.54
C VAL A 247 -3.52 -0.23 -15.12
N VAL A 248 -2.70 -0.15 -14.08
CA VAL A 248 -2.06 1.09 -13.63
C VAL A 248 -0.56 0.89 -13.65
N LEU A 249 0.13 1.72 -14.42
CA LEU A 249 1.59 1.74 -14.55
C LEU A 249 2.12 3.02 -13.93
N GLY A 250 3.03 2.89 -12.96
CA GLY A 250 3.59 4.03 -12.23
C GLY A 250 4.56 4.90 -13.01
N ASN A 251 5.45 4.27 -13.79
CA ASN A 251 6.41 4.93 -14.67
C ASN A 251 6.10 4.53 -16.12
N ALA A 252 5.13 5.21 -16.72
CA ALA A 252 4.62 4.87 -18.04
C ALA A 252 5.63 5.14 -19.17
N SER A 253 6.59 6.05 -18.98
CA SER A 253 7.66 6.29 -19.96
C SER A 253 8.66 5.15 -20.06
N ALA A 254 8.79 4.35 -19.01
CA ALA A 254 9.73 3.24 -18.96
C ALA A 254 9.07 1.89 -19.30
N VAL A 255 7.80 1.86 -19.72
CA VAL A 255 7.07 0.63 -20.04
C VAL A 255 6.54 0.71 -21.45
N GLN A 256 6.87 -0.30 -22.26
CA GLN A 256 6.23 -0.52 -23.55
C GLN A 256 5.15 -1.57 -23.38
N VAL A 257 3.93 -1.21 -23.80
CA VAL A 257 2.79 -2.13 -23.83
C VAL A 257 2.58 -2.54 -25.27
N GLN A 258 2.60 -3.84 -25.53
CA GLN A 258 2.33 -4.43 -26.83
C GLN A 258 1.08 -5.31 -26.73
N GLN A 259 0.18 -5.19 -27.71
CA GLN A 259 -0.99 -6.04 -27.85
C GLN A 259 -0.85 -6.80 -29.17
N SER A 260 -0.83 -8.13 -29.13
CA SER A 260 -0.70 -8.98 -30.33
C SER A 260 0.46 -8.58 -31.26
N GLY A 261 1.57 -8.06 -30.68
CA GLY A 261 2.76 -7.60 -31.41
C GLY A 261 2.71 -6.14 -31.92
N SER A 262 1.61 -5.41 -31.70
CA SER A 262 1.51 -3.98 -31.99
C SER A 262 1.77 -3.15 -30.74
N THR A 263 2.75 -2.24 -30.77
CA THR A 263 3.02 -1.31 -29.67
C THR A 263 1.84 -0.34 -29.53
N VAL A 264 1.22 -0.33 -28.36
CA VAL A 264 0.13 0.58 -28.01
C VAL A 264 0.74 1.89 -27.51
N ASP A 265 0.35 3.02 -28.10
CA ASP A 265 0.77 4.33 -27.60
C ASP A 265 0.06 4.63 -26.27
N LEU A 266 0.87 4.79 -25.22
CA LEU A 266 0.40 5.09 -23.87
C LEU A 266 0.24 6.60 -23.63
N THR A 267 0.74 7.44 -24.54
CA THR A 267 0.69 8.91 -24.45
C THR A 267 -0.70 9.48 -24.13
N PRO A 268 -1.81 9.04 -24.77
CA PRO A 268 -3.15 9.54 -24.44
C PRO A 268 -3.66 9.08 -23.05
N PHE A 269 -3.04 8.08 -22.44
CA PHE A 269 -3.45 7.49 -21.15
C PHE A 269 -2.57 7.94 -19.98
N ARG A 270 -1.59 8.81 -20.23
CA ARG A 270 -0.64 9.32 -19.21
C ARG A 270 -1.21 10.55 -18.51
N ARG A 271 -1.32 10.48 -17.18
CA ARG A 271 -1.45 11.65 -16.31
C ARG A 271 -0.13 11.79 -15.54
N ALA A 272 0.67 12.78 -15.93
CA ALA A 272 2.06 12.95 -15.49
C ALA A 272 2.92 11.70 -15.80
N ASN A 273 3.42 10.98 -14.78
CA ASN A 273 4.24 9.78 -14.96
C ASN A 273 3.42 8.47 -14.93
N VAL A 274 2.14 8.53 -14.55
CA VAL A 274 1.29 7.34 -14.35
C VAL A 274 0.38 7.13 -15.56
N ALA A 275 0.36 5.92 -16.13
CA ALA A 275 -0.61 5.53 -17.15
C ALA A 275 -1.71 4.67 -16.53
N ARG A 276 -2.97 4.98 -16.88
CA ARG A 276 -4.15 4.24 -16.43
C ARG A 276 -4.99 3.88 -17.65
N PHE A 277 -5.18 2.59 -17.87
CA PHE A 277 -6.01 2.13 -18.96
C PHE A 277 -6.80 0.87 -18.57
N ALA A 278 -7.97 0.73 -19.16
CA ALA A 278 -8.77 -0.48 -19.08
C ALA A 278 -8.41 -1.38 -20.26
N VAL A 279 -8.44 -2.68 -20.02
CA VAL A 279 -8.26 -3.71 -21.05
C VAL A 279 -9.61 -4.37 -21.19
N SER A 280 -10.23 -4.22 -22.36
CA SER A 280 -11.53 -4.85 -22.64
C SER A 280 -11.36 -6.36 -22.79
N SER A 281 -12.46 -7.12 -22.75
CA SER A 281 -12.42 -8.59 -22.95
C SER A 281 -11.82 -9.00 -24.30
N ASP A 282 -11.82 -8.10 -25.28
CA ASP A 282 -11.15 -8.23 -26.59
C ASP A 282 -9.67 -7.78 -26.55
N GLY A 283 -9.10 -7.61 -25.35
CA GLY A 283 -7.74 -7.11 -25.09
C GLY A 283 -7.47 -5.66 -25.52
N SER A 284 -8.45 -4.97 -26.13
CA SER A 284 -8.29 -3.58 -26.57
C SER A 284 -8.10 -2.65 -25.39
N VAL A 285 -7.11 -1.77 -25.49
CA VAL A 285 -6.80 -0.76 -24.49
C VAL A 285 -7.75 0.44 -24.65
N VAL A 286 -8.57 0.69 -23.64
CA VAL A 286 -9.58 1.76 -23.59
C VAL A 286 -9.21 2.71 -22.45
N PRO A 287 -9.44 4.04 -22.54
CA PRO A 287 -9.22 4.92 -21.41
C PRO A 287 -10.02 4.42 -20.21
N ALA A 288 -9.37 4.26 -19.06
CA ALA A 288 -10.08 3.91 -17.83
C ALA A 288 -11.00 5.09 -17.49
N SER A 289 -12.29 4.95 -17.80
CA SER A 289 -13.32 5.87 -17.31
C SER A 289 -13.31 5.83 -15.79
N GLU A 290 -13.20 7.03 -15.22
CA GLU A 290 -13.08 7.32 -13.79
C GLU A 290 -14.26 6.74 -12.99
#